data_AF-A0A6G0YK08-F1
#
_entry.id   AF-A0A6G0YK08-F1
#
_cell.length_a   1.000
_cell.length_b   1.000
_cell.length_c   1.000
_cell.angle_alpha   90.00
_cell.angle_beta   90.00
_cell.angle_gamma   90.00
#
_symmetry.space_group_name_H-M   'P 1'
#
loop_
_entity.id
_entity.type
_entity.pdbx_description
1 polymer ?
#
loop_
_entity_poly.entity_id
_entity_poly.type
_entity_poly.pdbx_seq_one_letter_code
_entity_poly.pdbx_strand_id
1 'polypeptide(L)'
;MNNLKLLSLADRRVEATLAFLLKLIDRRVDAPVLLFVINFKVPTHLTRSNSSFVVPFHSTNYGRNNPIHCMMRICNEHLGFF
;
A
#
# COMPACT_ATOMS: atom_id res chain seq x y z
N MET A 1 11.18 -22.78 13.06
CA MET A 1 10.48 -22.90 11.76
C MET A 1 9.07 -23.39 12.03
N ASN A 2 8.04 -22.74 11.47
CA ASN A 2 6.65 -23.16 11.64
C ASN A 2 6.41 -24.50 10.95
N ASN A 3 6.04 -25.54 11.72
CA ASN A 3 5.80 -26.90 11.23
C ASN A 3 4.71 -27.00 10.13
N LEU A 4 3.81 -26.01 10.07
CA LEU A 4 2.71 -25.95 9.11
C LEU A 4 3.05 -25.19 7.81
N LYS A 5 4.29 -24.67 7.66
CA LYS A 5 4.70 -23.81 6.53
C LYS A 5 3.75 -22.62 6.25
N LEU A 6 3.03 -22.18 7.28
CA LEU A 6 2.13 -21.05 7.18
C LEU A 6 2.90 -19.73 7.26
N LEU A 7 2.50 -18.80 6.42
CA LEU A 7 2.88 -17.39 6.52
C LEU A 7 2.49 -16.84 7.89
N SER A 8 3.30 -15.94 8.42
CA SER A 8 2.96 -15.27 9.67
C SER A 8 1.69 -14.44 9.50
N LEU A 9 1.05 -14.08 10.61
CA LEU A 9 -0.10 -13.17 10.54
C LEU A 9 0.30 -11.81 9.94
N ALA A 10 1.52 -11.35 10.19
CA ALA A 10 2.04 -10.11 9.62
C ALA A 10 2.16 -10.21 8.10
N ASP A 11 2.76 -11.28 7.59
CA ASP A 11 2.93 -11.50 6.14
C ASP A 11 1.58 -11.59 5.43
N ARG A 12 0.62 -12.33 6.00
CA ARG A 12 -0.73 -12.42 5.44
C ARG A 12 -1.47 -11.08 5.41
N ARG A 13 -1.23 -10.20 6.39
CA ARG A 13 -1.79 -8.84 6.41
C ARG A 13 -1.17 -7.96 5.33
N VAL A 14 0.13 -8.10 5.08
CA VAL A 14 0.81 -7.43 3.95
C VAL A 14 0.23 -7.92 2.63
N GLU A 15 0.16 -9.24 2.40
CA GLU A 15 -0.42 -9.80 1.17
C GLU A 15 -1.86 -9.35 0.92
N ALA A 16 -2.71 -9.39 1.96
CA ALA A 16 -4.09 -8.91 1.86
C ALA A 16 -4.17 -7.42 1.52
N THR A 17 -3.27 -6.61 2.08
CA THR A 17 -3.17 -5.18 1.81
C THR A 17 -2.80 -4.91 0.34
N LEU A 18 -1.76 -5.59 -0.15
CA LEU A 18 -1.32 -5.48 -1.55
C LEU A 18 -2.43 -5.93 -2.51
N ALA A 19 -3.05 -7.09 -2.23
CA ALA A 19 -4.10 -7.65 -3.06
C ALA A 19 -5.36 -6.77 -3.12
N PHE A 20 -5.74 -6.15 -1.99
CA PHE A 20 -6.86 -5.21 -1.98
C PHE A 20 -6.56 -3.98 -2.83
N LEU A 21 -5.39 -3.37 -2.65
CA LEU A 21 -5.05 -2.13 -3.34
C LEU A 21 -4.90 -2.35 -4.86
N LEU A 22 -4.33 -3.49 -5.28
CA LEU A 22 -4.32 -3.89 -6.69
C LEU A 22 -5.73 -4.07 -7.26
N LYS A 23 -6.62 -4.76 -6.54
CA LYS A 23 -8.01 -4.93 -6.98
C LYS A 23 -8.75 -3.61 -7.11
N LEU A 24 -8.44 -2.63 -6.25
CA LEU A 24 -9.02 -1.29 -6.31
C LEU A 24 -8.53 -0.52 -7.54
N ILE A 25 -7.23 -0.61 -7.87
CA ILE A 25 -6.64 0.03 -9.05
C ILE A 25 -7.13 -0.63 -10.35
N ASP A 26 -7.18 -1.96 -10.39
CA ASP A 26 -7.63 -2.75 -11.54
C ASP A 26 -9.15 -2.74 -11.73
N ARG A 27 -9.89 -1.90 -10.98
CA ARG A 27 -11.36 -1.80 -11.00
C ARG A 27 -12.07 -3.12 -10.68
N ARG A 28 -11.40 -4.09 -10.06
CA ARG A 28 -12.02 -5.32 -9.55
C ARG A 28 -12.82 -5.06 -8.27
N VAL A 29 -12.50 -3.97 -7.57
CA VAL A 29 -13.33 -3.37 -6.52
C VAL A 29 -13.80 -2.01 -7.03
N ASP A 30 -15.10 -1.89 -7.29
CA ASP A 30 -15.71 -0.64 -7.76
C ASP A 30 -16.00 0.28 -6.56
N ALA A 31 -14.99 1.05 -6.15
CA ALA A 31 -15.08 1.99 -5.05
C ALA A 31 -14.39 3.32 -5.43
N PRO A 32 -15.01 4.16 -6.27
CA PRO A 32 -14.38 5.37 -6.80
C PRO A 32 -14.01 6.37 -5.71
N VAL A 33 -14.81 6.48 -4.64
CA VAL A 33 -14.49 7.34 -3.48
C VAL A 33 -13.22 6.89 -2.78
N LEU A 34 -13.00 5.57 -2.70
CA LEU A 34 -11.80 5.01 -2.08
C LEU A 34 -10.58 5.15 -2.98
N LEU A 35 -10.75 5.00 -4.29
CA LEU A 35 -9.68 5.26 -5.26
C LEU A 35 -9.28 6.74 -5.27
N PHE A 36 -10.25 7.64 -5.11
CA PHE A 36 -10.02 9.08 -5.09
C PHE A 36 -9.08 9.54 -3.95
N VAL A 37 -9.08 8.84 -2.81
CA VAL A 37 -8.19 9.17 -1.68
C VAL A 37 -6.79 8.54 -1.79
N ILE A 38 -6.50 7.78 -2.84
CA ILE A 38 -5.17 7.23 -3.10
C ILE A 38 -4.31 8.28 -3.79
N ASN A 39 -3.19 8.62 -3.16
CA ASN A 39 -2.25 9.59 -3.71
C ASN A 39 -1.21 8.88 -4.57
N PHE A 40 -1.44 8.78 -5.87
CA PHE A 40 -0.44 8.27 -6.80
C PHE A 40 0.75 9.22 -6.92
N LYS A 41 1.96 8.66 -6.89
CA LYS A 41 3.17 9.43 -7.18
C LYS A 41 3.48 9.30 -8.67
N VAL A 42 3.30 10.39 -9.41
CA VAL A 42 3.69 10.49 -10.81
C VAL A 42 5.00 11.27 -10.89
N PRO A 43 6.16 10.60 -11.15
CA PRO A 43 7.43 11.29 -11.26
C PRO A 43 7.47 12.16 -12.52
N THR A 44 7.77 13.45 -12.37
CA THR A 44 8.00 14.36 -13.51
C THR A 44 9.41 14.23 -14.08
N HIS A 45 10.34 13.69 -13.28
CA HIS A 45 11.72 13.43 -13.66
C HIS A 45 12.14 12.07 -13.11
N LEU A 46 13.15 11.46 -13.74
CA LEU A 46 13.75 10.22 -13.26
C LEU A 46 14.37 10.46 -11.87
N THR A 47 13.75 9.90 -10.84
CA THR A 47 14.29 9.89 -9.47
C THR A 47 14.72 8.48 -9.10
N ARG A 48 15.65 8.35 -8.15
CA ARG A 48 16.04 7.04 -7.60
C ARG A 48 14.98 6.40 -6.69
N SER A 49 13.79 6.99 -6.61
CA SER A 49 12.72 6.56 -5.70
C SER A 49 11.67 5.76 -6.46
N ASN A 50 11.53 4.49 -6.08
CA ASN A 50 10.58 3.55 -6.68
C ASN A 50 9.20 3.57 -5.99
N SER A 51 8.90 4.60 -5.20
CA SER A 51 7.62 4.68 -4.48
C SER A 51 6.48 4.99 -5.46
N SER A 52 5.47 4.13 -5.55
CA SER A 52 4.29 4.36 -6.40
C SER A 52 3.27 5.33 -5.77
N PHE A 53 3.33 5.55 -4.45
CA PHE A 53 2.37 6.37 -3.71
C PHE A 53 3.01 7.50 -2.90
N VAL A 54 2.28 8.58 -2.71
CA VAL A 54 2.64 9.67 -1.78
C VAL A 54 1.94 9.42 -0.44
N VAL A 55 2.72 9.17 0.61
CA VAL A 55 2.18 9.00 1.97
C VAL A 55 2.30 10.33 2.71
N PRO A 56 1.18 10.95 3.15
CA PRO A 56 1.25 12.18 3.93
C PRO A 56 2.00 11.97 5.24
N PHE A 57 2.70 13.01 5.70
CA PHE A 57 3.32 13.00 7.02
C PHE A 57 2.25 13.12 8.10
N HIS A 58 2.42 12.36 9.19
CA HIS A 58 1.53 12.39 10.35
C HIS A 58 2.34 12.58 11.62
N SER A 59 1.92 13.54 12.46
CA SER A 59 2.52 13.79 13.77
C SER A 59 2.01 12.85 14.87
N THR A 60 0.88 12.17 14.65
CA THR A 60 0.27 11.26 15.62
C THR A 60 0.29 9.81 15.13
N ASN A 61 0.34 8.88 16.08
CA ASN A 61 0.19 7.45 15.79
C ASN A 61 -1.16 7.13 15.14
N TYR A 62 -2.21 7.86 15.51
CA TYR A 62 -3.53 7.71 14.89
C TYR A 62 -3.50 8.03 13.40
N GLY A 63 -2.95 9.19 13.02
CA GLY A 63 -2.80 9.58 11.61
C GLY A 63 -1.87 8.64 10.84
N ARG A 64 -0.74 8.25 11.45
CA ARG A 64 0.24 7.32 10.86
C ARG A 64 -0.34 5.94 10.56
N ASN A 65 -1.29 5.49 11.38
CA ASN A 65 -2.00 4.22 11.25
C ASN A 65 -3.36 4.36 10.55
N ASN A 66 -3.63 5.49 9.92
CA ASN A 66 -4.76 5.60 9.01
C ASN A 66 -4.70 4.46 7.98
N PRO A 67 -5.81 3.72 7.75
CA PRO A 67 -5.81 2.54 6.87
C PRO A 67 -5.25 2.83 5.48
N ILE A 68 -5.68 3.90 4.82
CA ILE A 68 -5.26 4.24 3.44
C ILE A 68 -3.77 4.58 3.40
N HIS A 69 -3.30 5.40 4.33
CA HIS A 69 -1.89 5.78 4.40
C HIS A 69 -0.99 4.59 4.77
N CYS A 70 -1.49 3.67 5.62
CA CYS A 70 -0.81 2.43 5.95
C CYS A 70 -0.67 1.54 4.72
N MET A 71 -1.74 1.36 3.94
CA MET A 71 -1.72 0.57 2.71
C MET A 71 -0.75 1.13 1.68
N MET A 72 -0.78 2.44 1.42
CA MET A 72 0.17 3.10 0.51
C MET A 72 1.62 2.94 0.98
N ARG A 73 1.89 3.02 2.29
CA ARG A 73 3.23 2.81 2.85
C ARG A 73 3.71 1.38 2.69
N ILE A 74 2.89 0.40 3.05
CA ILE A 74 3.18 -1.03 2.85
C ILE A 74 3.47 -1.30 1.36
N CYS A 75 2.66 -0.75 0.46
CA CYS A 75 2.92 -0.85 -0.96
C CYS A 75 4.26 -0.23 -1.36
N ASN A 76 4.62 0.97 -0.88
CA ASN A 76 5.92 1.57 -1.19
C ASN A 76 7.12 0.77 -0.64
N GLU A 77 6.94 0.05 0.46
CA GLU A 77 7.99 -0.79 1.09
C GLU A 77 8.16 -2.13 0.37
N HIS A 78 7.08 -2.69 -0.20
CA HIS A 78 7.06 -4.03 -0.79
C HIS A 78 6.98 -4.05 -2.33
N LEU A 79 6.41 -3.03 -2.98
CA LEU A 79 6.41 -2.86 -4.43
C LEU A 79 7.62 -2.03 -4.86
N GLY A 80 8.77 -2.71 -4.97
CA GLY A 80 9.87 -2.27 -5.83
C GLY A 80 9.79 -2.85 -7.26
N PHE A 81 8.61 -3.28 -7.71
CA PHE A 81 8.42 -4.19 -8.86
C PHE A 81 7.35 -3.74 -9.87
N PHE A 82 7.17 -2.44 -10.07
CA PHE A 82 6.69 -1.92 -11.35
C PHE A 82 7.84 -1.20 -12.05
#